data_AF-A0A2S6AL48-F1
#
_entry.id   AF-A0A2S6AL48-F1
#
_cell.length_a   1.000
_cell.length_b   1.000
_cell.length_c   1.000
_cell.angle_alpha   90.00
_cell.angle_beta   90.00
_cell.angle_gamma   90.00
#
_symmetry.space_group_name_H-M   'P 1'
#
loop_
_entity.id
_entity.type
_entity.pdbx_description
1 polymer ?
#
loop_
_entity_poly.entity_id
_entity_poly.type
_entity_poly.pdbx_seq_one_letter_code
_entity_poly.pdbx_strand_id
1 'polypeptide(L)'
;MGSQFSVDLDRLDQIVSRLSGLAAFIADHLTDIEQRVATLQGTGWEGVAARAYDDAHHEWMSGAKELVDGVREMSDSARQAHTGYTRALELNRRMLQSGQ
;
A
#
# COMPACT_ATOMS: atom_id res chain seq x y z
N MET A 1 -1.50 18.37 28.18
CA MET A 1 -2.72 18.35 27.34
C MET A 1 -2.35 17.54 26.10
N GLY A 2 -2.66 16.24 26.10
CA GLY A 2 -2.33 15.38 24.95
C GLY A 2 -3.17 15.81 23.76
N SER A 3 -2.52 16.21 22.67
CA SER A 3 -3.20 16.46 21.40
C SER A 3 -4.00 15.22 21.04
N GLN A 4 -5.33 15.35 20.96
CA GLN A 4 -6.21 14.28 20.49
C GLN A 4 -5.86 14.02 19.03
N PHE A 5 -5.03 13.01 18.79
CA PHE A 5 -4.87 12.46 17.46
C PHE A 5 -6.15 11.70 17.13
N SER A 6 -6.96 12.30 16.25
CA SER A 6 -8.11 11.64 15.63
C SER A 6 -7.65 11.09 14.28
N VAL A 7 -7.72 9.77 14.09
CA VAL A 7 -7.45 9.14 12.79
C VAL A 7 -8.76 9.07 12.03
N ASP A 8 -8.82 9.73 10.88
CA ASP A 8 -9.93 9.59 9.93
C ASP A 8 -9.72 8.29 9.13
N LEU A 9 -10.42 7.23 9.55
CA LEU A 9 -10.32 5.91 8.94
C LEU A 9 -10.87 5.90 7.51
N ASP A 10 -11.89 6.71 7.21
CA ASP A 10 -12.45 6.80 5.86
C ASP A 10 -11.41 7.43 4.91
N ARG A 11 -10.72 8.46 5.37
CA ARG A 11 -9.63 9.07 4.61
C ARG A 11 -8.46 8.12 4.41
N LEU A 12 -8.13 7.31 5.42
CA LEU A 12 -7.08 6.31 5.33
C LEU A 12 -7.42 5.24 4.28
N ASP A 13 -8.66 4.75 4.29
CA ASP A 13 -9.16 3.77 3.32
C ASP A 13 -9.14 4.32 1.88
N GLN A 14 -9.47 5.60 1.70
CA GLN A 14 -9.34 6.27 0.40
C GLN A 14 -7.89 6.32 -0.09
N ILE A 15 -6.92 6.55 0.81
CA ILE A 15 -5.49 6.57 0.48
C ILE A 15 -5.03 5.16 0.07
N VAL A 16 -5.43 4.12 0.81
CA VAL A 16 -5.12 2.71 0.47
C VAL A 16 -5.66 2.34 -0.90
N SER A 17 -6.90 2.72 -1.19
CA SER A 17 -7.54 2.48 -2.48
C SER A 17 -6.80 3.17 -3.63
N ARG A 18 -6.43 4.45 -3.45
CA ARG A 18 -5.65 5.21 -4.44
C ARG A 18 -4.27 4.61 -4.69
N LEU A 19 -3.56 4.23 -3.64
CA LEU A 19 -2.22 3.64 -3.77
C LEU A 19 -2.26 2.24 -4.39
N SER A 20 -3.28 1.44 -4.05
CA SER A 20 -3.53 0.14 -4.72
C SER A 20 -3.82 0.33 -6.21
N GLY A 21 -4.65 1.31 -6.57
CA GLY A 21 -4.95 1.63 -7.97
C GLY A 21 -3.73 2.13 -8.74
N LEU A 22 -2.91 2.98 -8.13
CA LEU A 22 -1.66 3.45 -8.74
C LEU A 22 -0.67 2.31 -8.98
N ALA A 23 -0.51 1.39 -8.02
CA ALA A 23 0.40 0.26 -8.18
C ALA A 23 -0.08 -0.72 -9.26
N ALA A 24 -1.38 -0.98 -9.36
CA ALA A 24 -1.96 -1.77 -10.44
C ALA A 24 -1.70 -1.11 -11.80
N PHE A 25 -1.91 0.21 -11.90
CA PHE A 25 -1.62 0.98 -13.10
C PHE A 25 -0.13 0.90 -13.50
N ILE A 26 0.79 1.03 -12.55
CA ILE A 26 2.22 0.89 -12.80
C ILE A 26 2.56 -0.52 -13.29
N ALA A 27 2.04 -1.57 -12.64
CA ALA A 27 2.27 -2.95 -13.03
C ALA A 27 1.77 -3.24 -14.45
N ASP A 28 0.54 -2.82 -14.78
CA ASP A 28 -0.03 -2.99 -16.12
C ASP A 28 0.84 -2.30 -17.19
N HIS A 29 1.33 -1.09 -16.92
CA HIS A 29 2.22 -0.37 -17.83
C HIS A 29 3.58 -1.06 -17.99
N LEU A 30 4.16 -1.59 -16.92
CA LEU A 30 5.41 -2.33 -16.99
C LEU A 30 5.23 -3.62 -17.80
N THR A 31 4.12 -4.33 -17.64
CA THR A 31 3.79 -5.51 -18.45
C THR A 31 3.58 -5.16 -19.93
N ASP A 32 2.93 -4.03 -20.26
CA ASP A 32 2.81 -3.59 -21.67
C ASP A 32 4.20 -3.28 -22.27
N ILE A 33 5.08 -2.62 -21.49
CA ILE A 33 6.46 -2.37 -21.92
C ILE A 33 7.19 -3.71 -22.13
N GLU A 34 7.09 -4.66 -21.20
CA GLU A 34 7.71 -5.98 -21.31
C GLU A 34 7.28 -6.71 -22.58
N GLN A 35 5.98 -6.73 -22.89
CA GLN A 35 5.47 -7.33 -24.13
C GLN A 35 6.08 -6.68 -25.37
N ARG A 36 6.20 -5.35 -25.40
CA ARG A 36 6.85 -4.62 -26.51
C ARG A 36 8.35 -4.95 -26.58
N VAL A 37 9.04 -5.02 -25.45
CA VAL A 37 10.46 -5.42 -25.40
C VAL A 37 10.64 -6.86 -25.90
N ALA A 38 9.75 -7.78 -25.54
CA ALA A 38 9.78 -9.15 -26.03
C ALA A 38 9.65 -9.23 -27.57
N THR A 39 8.91 -8.32 -28.21
CA THR A 39 8.86 -8.26 -29.70
C THR A 39 10.18 -7.85 -30.35
N LEU A 40 11.09 -7.26 -29.58
CA LEU A 40 12.41 -6.84 -30.03
C LEU A 40 13.50 -7.88 -29.69
N GLN A 41 13.19 -8.85 -28.84
CA GLN A 41 14.06 -10.02 -28.65
C GLN A 41 14.15 -10.79 -29.98
N GLY A 42 15.37 -11.06 -30.43
CA GLY A 42 15.65 -11.66 -31.74
C GLY A 42 15.90 -10.69 -32.89
N THR A 43 15.68 -9.38 -32.71
CA THR A 43 16.10 -8.35 -33.69
C THR A 43 17.53 -7.86 -33.47
N GLY A 44 18.27 -8.50 -32.55
CA GLY A 44 19.60 -8.07 -32.10
C GLY A 44 19.61 -7.20 -30.85
N TRP A 45 18.45 -6.96 -30.21
CA TRP A 45 18.41 -6.37 -28.87
C TRP A 45 18.79 -7.42 -27.83
N GLU A 46 20.10 -7.59 -27.66
CA GLU A 46 20.73 -8.44 -26.66
C GLU A 46 21.87 -7.65 -25.97
N GLY A 47 22.39 -8.18 -24.86
CA GLY A 47 23.55 -7.58 -24.20
C GLY A 47 23.21 -6.71 -22.99
N VAL A 48 23.99 -5.65 -22.76
CA VAL A 48 23.98 -4.90 -21.49
C VAL A 48 22.67 -4.12 -21.29
N ALA A 49 22.14 -3.49 -22.34
CA ALA A 49 20.90 -2.72 -22.25
C ALA A 49 19.67 -3.61 -21.98
N ALA A 50 19.60 -4.80 -22.60
CA ALA A 50 18.52 -5.76 -22.36
C ALA A 50 18.52 -6.26 -20.90
N ARG A 51 19.70 -6.57 -20.36
CA ARG A 51 19.85 -6.98 -18.95
C ARG A 51 19.50 -5.87 -17.97
N ALA A 52 19.98 -4.64 -18.21
CA ALA A 52 19.64 -3.50 -17.36
C ALA A 52 18.13 -3.18 -17.35
N TYR A 53 17.44 -3.40 -18.48
CA TYR A 53 15.98 -3.31 -18.52
C TYR A 53 15.32 -4.39 -17.65
N ASP A 54 15.73 -5.66 -17.79
CA ASP A 54 15.16 -6.78 -17.04
C ASP A 54 15.35 -6.60 -15.52
N ASP A 55 16.55 -6.18 -15.11
CA ASP A 55 16.87 -5.85 -13.72
C ASP A 55 15.95 -4.73 -13.19
N ALA A 56 15.80 -3.64 -13.95
CA ALA A 56 14.95 -2.53 -13.57
C ALA A 56 13.47 -2.94 -13.52
N HIS A 57 12.98 -3.72 -14.49
CA HIS A 57 11.61 -4.20 -14.53
C HIS A 57 11.27 -5.03 -13.28
N HIS A 58 12.16 -5.96 -12.90
CA HIS A 58 12.02 -6.75 -11.68
C HIS A 58 11.99 -5.88 -10.43
N GLU A 59 12.89 -4.88 -10.33
CA GLU A 59 12.92 -3.96 -9.19
C GLU A 59 11.61 -3.16 -9.08
N TRP A 60 11.10 -2.64 -10.20
CA TRP A 60 9.84 -1.90 -10.22
C TRP A 60 8.63 -2.76 -9.82
N MET A 61 8.56 -3.99 -10.33
CA MET A 61 7.49 -4.93 -9.96
C MET A 61 7.53 -5.28 -8.47
N SER A 62 8.73 -5.49 -7.91
CA SER A 62 8.90 -5.73 -6.46
C SER A 62 8.51 -4.50 -5.65
N GLY A 63 9.01 -3.32 -6.01
CA GLY A 63 8.74 -2.07 -5.29
C GLY A 63 7.27 -1.67 -5.31
N ALA A 64 6.57 -1.88 -6.43
CA ALA A 64 5.13 -1.62 -6.53
C ALA A 64 4.33 -2.53 -5.58
N LYS A 65 4.72 -3.81 -5.48
CA LYS A 65 4.11 -4.76 -4.54
C LYS A 65 4.36 -4.36 -3.08
N GLU A 66 5.61 -4.07 -2.73
CA GLU A 66 6.00 -3.66 -1.38
C GLU A 66 5.27 -2.39 -0.92
N LEU A 67 5.12 -1.40 -1.80
CA LEU A 67 4.38 -0.17 -1.50
C LEU A 67 2.92 -0.46 -1.13
N VAL A 68 2.23 -1.31 -1.90
CA VAL A 68 0.83 -1.66 -1.63
C VAL A 68 0.69 -2.42 -0.32
N ASP A 69 1.56 -3.41 -0.10
CA ASP A 69 1.50 -4.26 1.09
C ASP A 69 1.76 -3.44 2.36
N GLY A 70 2.77 -2.56 2.35
CA GLY A 70 3.07 -1.69 3.50
C GLY A 70 1.95 -0.67 3.81
N VAL A 71 1.31 -0.12 2.78
CA VAL A 71 0.16 0.79 2.96
C VAL A 71 -1.04 0.08 3.57
N ARG A 72 -1.32 -1.16 3.13
CA ARG A 72 -2.40 -1.98 3.69
C ARG A 72 -2.13 -2.33 5.16
N GLU A 73 -0.91 -2.74 5.49
CA GLU A 73 -0.50 -3.04 6.86
C GLU A 73 -0.67 -1.82 7.79
N MET A 74 -0.27 -0.64 7.32
CA MET A 74 -0.47 0.62 8.06
C MET A 74 -1.96 0.90 8.29
N SER A 75 -2.81 0.67 7.28
CA SER A 75 -4.25 0.85 7.39
C SER A 75 -4.90 -0.09 8.40
N ASP A 76 -4.53 -1.36 8.36
CA ASP A 76 -5.07 -2.37 9.28
C ASP A 76 -4.61 -2.11 10.72
N SER A 77 -3.36 -1.66 10.90
CA SER A 77 -2.83 -1.25 12.21
C SER A 77 -3.60 -0.05 12.78
N ALA A 78 -3.93 0.94 11.94
CA ALA A 78 -4.71 2.10 12.36
C ALA A 78 -6.15 1.73 12.77
N ARG A 79 -6.81 0.84 12.03
CA ARG A 79 -8.15 0.32 12.39
C ARG A 79 -8.13 -0.44 13.72
N GLN A 80 -7.11 -1.26 13.94
CA GLN A 80 -6.94 -1.99 15.19
C GLN A 80 -6.74 -1.04 16.37
N ALA A 81 -5.88 -0.04 16.23
CA ALA A 81 -5.65 0.98 17.25
C ALA A 81 -6.94 1.75 17.57
N HIS A 82 -7.67 2.22 16.56
CA HIS A 82 -8.94 2.92 16.74
C HIS A 82 -9.97 2.06 17.51
N THR A 83 -10.11 0.79 17.13
CA THR A 83 -11.03 -0.16 17.79
C THR A 83 -10.64 -0.37 19.25
N GLY A 84 -9.34 -0.57 19.52
CA GLY A 84 -8.82 -0.72 20.88
C GLY A 84 -9.11 0.49 21.77
N TYR A 85 -8.83 1.70 21.28
CA TYR A 85 -9.10 2.94 22.02
C TYR A 85 -10.59 3.19 22.23
N THR A 86 -11.43 2.95 21.22
CA THR A 86 -12.88 3.09 21.32
C THR A 86 -13.45 2.17 22.40
N ARG A 87 -13.05 0.89 22.39
CA ARG A 87 -13.47 -0.09 23.40
C ARG A 87 -13.02 0.29 24.81
N ALA A 88 -11.78 0.78 24.96
CA ALA A 88 -11.28 1.24 26.25
C ALA A 88 -12.10 2.43 26.79
N LEU A 89 -12.44 3.40 25.92
CA LEU A 89 -13.29 4.53 26.28
C LEU A 89 -14.70 4.09 26.70
N GLU A 90 -15.32 3.15 25.99
CA GLU A 90 -16.64 2.61 26.34
C GLU A 90 -16.64 1.85 27.68
N LEU A 91 -15.61 1.05 27.93
CA LEU A 91 -15.45 0.34 29.21
C LEU A 91 -15.28 1.33 30.36
N ASN A 92 -14.41 2.33 30.20
CA ASN A 92 -14.21 3.36 31.20
C ASN A 92 -15.49 4.15 31.48
N ARG A 93 -16.27 4.50 30.43
CA ARG A 93 -17.58 5.15 30.59
C ARG A 93 -18.58 4.30 31.37
N ARG A 94 -18.67 3.00 31.06
CA ARG A 94 -19.56 2.09 31.78
C ARG A 94 -19.18 1.94 33.26
N MET A 95 -17.90 1.79 33.56
CA MET A 95 -17.41 1.70 34.95
C MET A 95 -17.76 2.96 35.75
N LEU A 96 -17.58 4.14 35.16
CA LEU A 96 -17.94 5.41 35.78
C LEU A 96 -19.44 5.54 36.04
N GLN A 97 -20.28 5.05 35.12
CA GLN A 97 -21.75 5.08 35.27
C GLN A 97 -22.27 4.05 36.28
N SER A 98 -21.62 2.89 36.40
CA SER A 98 -22.00 1.85 37.39
C SER A 98 -21.53 2.14 38.81
N GLY A 99 -20.65 3.13 39.00
CA GLY A 99 -20.13 3.56 40.30
C GLY A 99 -20.85 4.77 40.91
N GLN A 100 -21.85 5.33 40.22
CA GLN A 100 -22.79 6.34 40.74
C GLN A 100 -24.07 5.67 41.21
#